data_AF-A0A7Y2JGW7-F1
#
_entry.id   AF-A0A7Y2JGW7-F1
#
_cell.length_a   1.000
_cell.length_b   1.000
_cell.length_c   1.000
_cell.angle_alpha   90.00
_cell.angle_beta   90.00
_cell.angle_gamma   90.00
#
_symmetry.space_group_name_H-M   'P 1'
#
loop_
_entity.id
_entity.type
_entity.pdbx_description
1 polymer ?
#
loop_
_entity_poly.entity_id
_entity_poly.type
_entity_poly.pdbx_seq_one_letter_code
_entity_poly.pdbx_strand_id
1 'polypeptide(L)'
;GVDAVVLATGNDFRAVEAGVHAYAARHGSYSSLTHVSIDDGLFKFWIEIPLALGTVGGLTSLHPLVKFSLELLGHPSARKLMEIVAVAGLAQNFAALKSLTTTGIQEGHMKMHLLNILNQFNATTDEKEKLVNYFKTHVVSFSAVEDALNQLRTIS
;
A
#
# COMPACT_ATOMS: atom_id res chain seq x y z
N GLY A 1 3.07 6.92 0.31
CA GLY A 1 4.13 7.07 1.32
C GLY A 1 4.73 8.44 1.24
N VAL A 2 5.67 8.64 0.31
CA VAL A 2 6.35 9.92 0.04
C VAL A 2 5.34 11.07 -0.19
N ASP A 3 4.55 10.97 -1.25
CA ASP A 3 3.61 12.03 -1.66
C ASP A 3 2.62 12.46 -0.58
N ALA A 4 2.17 11.53 0.26
CA ALA A 4 1.27 11.84 1.36
C ALA A 4 1.92 12.83 2.35
N VAL A 5 3.20 12.61 2.70
CA VAL A 5 3.94 13.49 3.61
C VAL A 5 4.32 14.80 2.89
N VAL A 6 4.68 14.73 1.62
CA VAL A 6 5.00 15.92 0.79
C VAL A 6 3.79 16.85 0.71
N LEU A 7 2.60 16.31 0.41
CA LEU A 7 1.34 17.06 0.38
C LEU A 7 0.97 17.62 1.76
N ALA A 8 1.03 16.80 2.81
CA ALA A 8 0.71 17.24 4.17
C ALA A 8 1.61 18.39 4.66
N THR A 9 2.87 18.41 4.21
CA THR A 9 3.85 19.45 4.54
C THR A 9 3.89 20.59 3.52
N GLY A 10 2.95 20.63 2.56
CA GLY A 10 2.78 21.73 1.62
C GLY A 10 3.89 21.88 0.59
N ASN A 11 4.60 20.80 0.30
CA ASN A 11 5.66 20.73 -0.70
C ASN A 11 5.11 20.31 -2.08
N ASP A 12 5.88 20.57 -3.14
CA ASP A 12 5.50 20.22 -4.51
C ASP A 12 5.76 18.73 -4.81
N PHE A 13 4.71 17.92 -4.80
CA PHE A 13 4.81 16.50 -5.11
C PHE A 13 5.20 16.22 -6.57
N ARG A 14 4.87 17.10 -7.52
CA ARG A 14 5.20 16.89 -8.94
C ARG A 14 6.71 17.01 -9.15
N ALA A 15 7.33 17.99 -8.49
CA ALA A 15 8.79 18.15 -8.53
C ALA A 15 9.50 16.93 -7.92
N VAL A 16 8.98 16.41 -6.81
CA VAL A 16 9.48 15.19 -6.16
C VAL A 16 9.33 13.99 -7.09
N GLU A 17 8.12 13.70 -7.58
CA GLU A 17 7.85 12.54 -8.45
C GLU A 17 8.71 12.55 -9.71
N ALA A 18 8.81 13.70 -10.39
CA ALA A 18 9.65 13.84 -11.58
C ALA A 18 11.13 13.54 -11.28
N GLY A 19 11.68 14.09 -10.20
CA GLY A 19 13.07 13.86 -9.81
C GLY A 19 13.33 12.42 -9.40
N VAL A 20 12.41 11.83 -8.63
CA VAL A 20 12.52 10.46 -8.12
C VAL A 20 12.44 9.44 -9.26
N HIS A 21 11.48 9.58 -10.17
CA HIS A 21 11.35 8.68 -11.33
C HIS A 21 12.47 8.86 -12.35
N ALA A 22 12.98 10.08 -12.55
CA ALA A 22 14.19 10.28 -13.36
C ALA A 22 15.40 9.58 -12.74
N TYR A 23 15.56 9.66 -11.41
CA TYR A 23 16.64 8.99 -10.68
C TYR A 23 16.56 7.46 -10.73
N ALA A 24 15.34 6.91 -10.78
CA ALA A 24 15.12 5.48 -10.95
C ALA A 24 15.65 4.95 -12.30
N ALA A 25 15.78 5.81 -13.31
CA ALA A 25 16.28 5.48 -14.64
C ALA A 25 17.75 5.92 -14.91
N ARG A 26 18.46 6.43 -13.89
CA ARG A 26 19.80 7.05 -14.04
C ARG A 26 20.89 6.15 -14.65
N HIS A 27 20.70 4.83 -14.59
CA HIS A 27 21.65 3.82 -15.10
C HIS A 27 21.26 3.26 -16.46
N GLY A 28 20.37 3.95 -17.20
CA GLY A 28 19.93 3.53 -18.54
C GLY A 28 18.73 2.58 -18.55
N SER A 29 18.34 2.03 -17.40
CA SER A 29 17.11 1.25 -17.24
C SER A 29 16.37 1.68 -15.98
N TYR A 30 15.05 1.79 -16.06
CA TYR A 30 14.19 2.06 -14.92
C TYR A 30 14.25 0.89 -13.91
N SER A 31 14.57 1.17 -12.66
CA SER A 31 14.82 0.15 -11.64
C SER A 31 14.32 0.57 -10.25
N SER A 32 14.32 -0.37 -9.30
CA SER A 32 13.91 -0.12 -7.92
C SER A 32 14.78 0.97 -7.27
N LEU A 33 14.15 1.82 -6.46
CA LEU A 33 14.80 2.82 -5.62
C LEU A 33 15.08 2.30 -4.20
N THR A 34 14.51 1.15 -3.86
CA THR A 34 14.76 0.45 -2.61
C THR A 34 15.66 -0.75 -2.86
N HIS A 35 16.45 -1.06 -1.83
CA HIS A 35 17.42 -2.14 -1.84
C HIS A 35 17.19 -3.03 -0.62
N VAL A 36 17.45 -4.32 -0.80
CA VAL A 36 17.30 -5.33 0.25
C VAL A 36 18.53 -6.22 0.26
N SER A 37 19.02 -6.56 1.46
CA SER A 37 20.05 -7.58 1.65
C SER A 37 19.80 -8.37 2.94
N ILE A 38 20.36 -9.56 3.01
CA ILE A 38 20.41 -10.38 4.22
C ILE A 38 21.87 -10.78 4.40
N ASP A 39 22.52 -10.21 5.42
CA ASP A 39 23.91 -10.49 5.76
C ASP A 39 23.96 -10.98 7.22
N ASP A 40 24.57 -12.13 7.49
CA ASP A 40 24.67 -12.72 8.84
C ASP A 40 23.31 -12.84 9.59
N GLY A 41 22.24 -13.14 8.84
CA GLY A 41 20.88 -13.22 9.39
C GLY A 41 20.23 -11.87 9.70
N LEU A 42 20.90 -10.75 9.42
CA LEU A 42 20.35 -9.40 9.56
C LEU A 42 19.69 -8.94 8.26
N PHE A 43 18.38 -8.74 8.30
CA PHE A 43 17.63 -8.12 7.20
C PHE A 43 17.90 -6.62 7.14
N LYS A 44 18.43 -6.16 6.00
CA LYS A 44 18.66 -4.74 5.71
C LYS A 44 17.74 -4.31 4.59
N PHE A 45 17.06 -3.19 4.79
CA PHE A 45 16.18 -2.59 3.81
C PHE A 45 16.33 -1.09 3.85
N TRP A 46 16.64 -0.49 2.70
CA TRP A 46 16.93 0.93 2.62
C TRP A 46 16.49 1.52 1.29
N ILE A 47 16.42 2.84 1.25
CA ILE A 47 15.98 3.64 0.10
C ILE A 47 16.99 4.75 -0.15
N GLU A 48 17.22 5.05 -1.42
CA GLU A 48 17.96 6.24 -1.84
C GLU A 48 17.17 6.98 -2.92
N ILE A 49 16.71 8.19 -2.59
CA ILE A 49 15.89 9.01 -3.48
C ILE A 49 16.30 10.49 -3.42
N PRO A 50 16.30 11.22 -4.54
CA PRO A 50 16.51 12.65 -4.52
C PRO A 50 15.26 13.34 -3.97
N LEU A 51 15.44 14.14 -2.93
CA LEU A 51 14.38 14.95 -2.37
C LEU A 51 14.86 16.41 -2.31
N ALA A 52 13.98 17.33 -2.66
CA ALA A 52 14.20 18.76 -2.53
C ALA A 52 12.96 19.35 -1.86
N LEU A 53 12.98 19.41 -0.53
CA LEU A 53 11.84 19.85 0.28
C LEU A 53 12.19 21.11 1.06
N GLY A 54 11.19 21.96 1.28
CA GLY A 54 11.26 23.15 2.11
C GLY A 54 10.43 23.01 3.38
N THR A 55 10.87 23.71 4.42
CA THR A 55 10.11 23.91 5.68
C THR A 55 9.71 25.38 5.87
N VAL A 56 10.09 26.25 4.93
CA VAL A 56 9.86 27.68 4.95
C VAL A 56 9.54 28.16 3.53
N GLY A 57 8.53 29.03 3.38
CA GLY A 57 8.16 29.65 2.11
C GLY A 57 7.04 28.94 1.33
N GLY A 58 6.35 29.69 0.45
CA GLY A 58 5.22 29.19 -0.34
C GLY A 58 3.97 28.85 0.49
N LEU A 59 3.30 27.75 0.15
CA LEU A 59 2.11 27.25 0.87
C LEU A 59 2.42 26.80 2.31
N THR A 60 3.68 26.49 2.62
CA THR A 60 4.08 25.99 3.95
C THR A 60 3.79 26.98 5.08
N SER A 61 3.80 28.28 4.78
CA SER A 61 3.49 29.37 5.72
C SER A 61 2.06 29.90 5.63
N LEU A 62 1.27 29.48 4.63
CA LEU A 62 -0.05 30.03 4.36
C LEU A 62 -1.18 29.11 4.83
N HIS A 63 -1.05 27.80 4.60
CA HIS A 63 -2.13 26.86 4.88
C HIS A 63 -2.11 26.37 6.34
N PRO A 64 -3.17 26.56 7.14
CA PRO A 64 -3.19 26.18 8.56
C PRO A 64 -2.84 24.71 8.82
N LEU A 65 -3.36 23.77 8.01
CA LEU A 65 -3.04 22.34 8.15
C LEU A 65 -1.58 21.99 7.85
N VAL A 66 -0.89 22.78 7.01
CA VAL A 66 0.53 22.53 6.74
C VAL A 66 1.38 22.94 7.94
N LYS A 67 1.05 24.09 8.57
CA LYS A 67 1.70 24.51 9.82
C LYS A 67 1.53 23.47 10.91
N PHE A 68 0.29 22.98 11.09
CA PHE A 68 -0.02 21.93 12.03
C PHE A 68 0.77 20.64 11.72
N SER A 69 0.88 20.25 10.45
CA SER A 69 1.65 19.06 10.07
C SER A 69 3.13 19.20 10.39
N LEU A 70 3.74 20.38 10.18
CA LEU A 70 5.13 20.65 10.53
C LEU A 70 5.34 20.73 12.06
N GLU A 71 4.37 21.25 12.80
CA GLU A 71 4.36 21.26 14.27
C GLU A 71 4.26 19.83 14.84
N LEU A 72 3.37 19.00 14.29
CA LEU A 72 3.22 17.59 14.65
C LEU A 72 4.53 16.80 14.43
N LEU A 73 5.30 17.16 13.40
CA LEU A 73 6.61 16.59 13.12
C LEU A 73 7.74 17.18 13.98
N GLY A 74 7.45 18.12 14.89
CA GLY A 74 8.42 18.75 15.79
C GLY A 74 9.29 19.82 15.11
N HIS A 75 8.74 20.54 14.13
CA HIS A 75 9.44 21.58 13.36
C HIS A 75 10.80 21.12 12.81
N PRO A 76 10.83 20.06 11.97
CA PRO A 76 12.07 19.55 11.43
C PRO A 76 12.78 20.58 10.55
N SER A 77 14.10 20.47 10.43
CA SER A 77 14.83 21.13 9.34
C SER A 77 14.46 20.51 7.99
N ALA A 78 14.71 21.21 6.87
CA ALA A 78 14.48 20.66 5.53
C ALA A 78 15.17 19.29 5.34
N ARG A 79 16.42 19.16 5.79
CA ARG A 79 17.15 17.88 5.78
C ARG A 79 16.44 16.80 6.57
N LYS A 80 15.96 17.14 7.77
CA LYS A 80 15.25 16.18 8.62
C LYS A 80 13.91 15.77 8.03
N LEU A 81 13.19 16.70 7.39
CA LEU A 81 11.95 16.41 6.68
C LEU A 81 12.19 15.44 5.53
N MET A 82 13.27 15.62 4.75
CA MET A 82 13.64 14.70 3.67
C MET A 82 13.91 13.27 4.20
N GLU A 83 14.60 13.13 5.33
CA GLU A 83 14.79 11.83 5.99
C GLU A 83 13.44 11.18 6.38
N ILE A 84 12.54 11.95 6.99
CA ILE A 84 11.20 11.48 7.40
C ILE A 84 10.41 11.00 6.17
N VAL A 85 10.41 11.78 5.09
CA VAL A 85 9.72 11.45 3.84
C VAL A 85 10.29 10.18 3.20
N ALA A 86 11.62 10.04 3.17
CA ALA A 86 12.28 8.83 2.66
C ALA A 86 11.90 7.59 3.48
N VAL A 87 11.92 7.70 4.82
CA VAL A 87 11.51 6.59 5.71
C VAL A 87 10.02 6.26 5.55
N ALA A 88 9.14 7.24 5.37
CA ALA A 88 7.73 7.00 5.08
C ALA A 88 7.54 6.26 3.74
N GLY A 89 8.35 6.59 2.72
CA GLY A 89 8.41 5.84 1.46
C GLY A 89 8.87 4.40 1.65
N LEU A 90 9.96 4.20 2.41
CA LEU A 90 10.49 2.87 2.72
C LEU A 90 9.48 2.02 3.50
N ALA A 91 8.82 2.59 4.51
CA ALA A 91 7.80 1.91 5.29
C ALA A 91 6.60 1.49 4.42
N GLN A 92 6.16 2.36 3.50
CA GLN A 92 5.11 2.02 2.53
C GLN A 92 5.53 0.85 1.63
N ASN A 93 6.78 0.86 1.13
CA ASN A 93 7.28 -0.22 0.27
C ASN A 93 7.43 -1.53 1.04
N PHE A 94 7.93 -1.48 2.29
CA PHE A 94 7.99 -2.65 3.16
C PHE A 94 6.61 -3.25 3.41
N ALA A 95 5.62 -2.42 3.75
CA ALA A 95 4.25 -2.86 3.97
C ALA A 95 3.67 -3.51 2.71
N ALA A 96 3.87 -2.92 1.53
CA ALA A 96 3.42 -3.47 0.26
C ALA A 96 4.07 -4.83 -0.03
N LEU A 97 5.39 -4.95 0.09
CA LEU A 97 6.11 -6.22 -0.13
C LEU A 97 5.68 -7.29 0.86
N LYS A 98 5.56 -6.94 2.16
CA LYS A 98 5.06 -7.86 3.18
C LYS A 98 3.65 -8.35 2.84
N SER A 99 2.79 -7.45 2.40
CA SER A 99 1.44 -7.79 1.98
C SER A 99 1.40 -8.75 0.79
N LEU A 100 2.27 -8.55 -0.20
CA LEU A 100 2.35 -9.39 -1.40
C LEU A 100 2.99 -10.76 -1.14
N THR A 101 3.86 -10.85 -0.14
CA THR A 101 4.62 -12.07 0.19
C THR A 101 3.99 -12.89 1.32
N THR A 102 2.93 -12.40 1.95
CA THR A 102 2.23 -13.11 3.03
C THR A 102 0.86 -13.64 2.57
N THR A 103 0.45 -14.77 3.16
CA THR A 103 -0.82 -15.46 2.83
C THR A 103 -2.07 -14.65 3.17
N GLY A 104 -1.96 -13.69 4.10
CA GLY A 104 -3.09 -12.92 4.62
C GLY A 104 -3.83 -12.08 3.57
N ILE A 105 -3.14 -11.52 2.57
CA ILE A 105 -3.82 -10.83 1.46
C ILE A 105 -4.56 -11.82 0.58
N GLN A 106 -3.96 -12.96 0.27
CA GLN A 106 -4.59 -13.96 -0.59
C GLN A 106 -5.88 -14.48 0.06
N GLU A 107 -5.83 -14.86 1.34
CA GLU A 107 -7.03 -15.31 2.06
C GLU A 107 -8.13 -14.23 2.15
N GLY A 108 -7.75 -12.98 2.46
CA GLY A 108 -8.69 -11.86 2.54
C GLY A 108 -9.31 -11.49 1.18
N HIS A 109 -8.49 -11.44 0.13
CA HIS A 109 -8.93 -11.16 -1.24
C HIS A 109 -9.82 -12.28 -1.77
N MET A 110 -9.46 -13.55 -1.53
CA MET A 110 -10.27 -14.68 -1.94
C MET A 110 -11.62 -14.73 -1.19
N LYS A 111 -11.64 -14.37 0.10
CA LYS A 111 -12.90 -14.22 0.86
C LYS A 111 -13.77 -13.10 0.28
N MET A 112 -13.20 -11.93 -0.05
CA MET A 112 -13.92 -10.85 -0.70
C MET A 112 -14.43 -11.27 -2.08
N HIS A 113 -13.59 -11.91 -2.89
CA HIS A 113 -13.94 -12.39 -4.22
C HIS A 113 -15.10 -13.38 -4.18
N LEU A 114 -15.06 -14.35 -3.27
CA LEU A 114 -16.16 -15.28 -3.02
C LEU A 114 -17.45 -14.55 -2.65
N LEU A 115 -17.39 -13.61 -1.68
CA LEU A 115 -18.56 -12.84 -1.26
C LEU A 115 -19.15 -12.00 -2.40
N ASN A 116 -18.31 -11.46 -3.28
CA ASN A 116 -18.78 -10.72 -4.46
C ASN A 116 -19.54 -11.62 -5.43
N ILE A 117 -19.05 -12.83 -5.71
CA ILE A 117 -19.75 -13.81 -6.55
C ILE A 117 -21.08 -14.21 -5.90
N LEU A 118 -21.07 -14.53 -4.61
CA LEU A 118 -22.29 -14.90 -3.87
C LEU A 118 -23.32 -13.77 -3.84
N ASN A 119 -22.89 -12.51 -3.75
CA ASN A 119 -23.79 -11.36 -3.85
C ASN A 119 -24.43 -11.25 -5.24
N GLN A 120 -23.71 -11.56 -6.32
CA GLN A 120 -24.28 -11.57 -7.68
C GLN A 120 -25.38 -12.63 -7.83
N PHE A 121 -25.25 -13.76 -7.14
CA PHE A 121 -26.28 -14.80 -7.08
C PHE A 121 -27.38 -14.56 -6.02
N ASN A 122 -27.39 -13.36 -5.40
CA ASN A 122 -28.31 -13.00 -4.32
C ASN A 122 -28.32 -14.04 -3.19
N ALA A 123 -27.15 -14.57 -2.83
CA ALA A 123 -27.04 -15.56 -1.77
C ALA A 123 -27.47 -14.96 -0.42
N THR A 124 -28.21 -15.75 0.37
CA THR A 124 -28.63 -15.38 1.73
C THR A 124 -27.45 -15.37 2.70
N THR A 125 -27.64 -14.83 3.89
CA THR A 125 -26.60 -14.82 4.94
C THR A 125 -26.17 -16.25 5.30
N ASP A 126 -27.13 -17.16 5.46
CA ASP A 126 -26.87 -18.57 5.79
C ASP A 126 -26.13 -19.30 4.67
N GLU A 127 -26.48 -19.03 3.40
CA GLU A 127 -25.77 -19.57 2.24
C GLU A 127 -24.32 -19.08 2.21
N LYS A 128 -24.11 -17.79 2.49
CA LYS A 128 -22.77 -17.19 2.56
C LYS A 128 -21.92 -17.81 3.65
N GLU A 129 -22.46 -18.02 4.86
CA GLU A 129 -21.69 -18.63 5.95
C GLU A 129 -21.25 -20.06 5.62
N LYS A 130 -22.15 -20.87 5.06
CA LYS A 130 -21.84 -22.25 4.67
C LYS A 130 -20.79 -22.30 3.56
N LEU A 131 -20.94 -21.48 2.52
CA LEU A 131 -20.02 -21.47 1.37
C LEU A 131 -18.67 -20.83 1.72
N VAL A 132 -18.62 -19.81 2.59
CA VAL A 132 -17.36 -19.26 3.12
C VAL A 132 -16.57 -20.34 3.87
N ASN A 133 -17.22 -21.23 4.62
CA ASN A 133 -16.54 -22.33 5.28
C ASN A 133 -16.07 -23.41 4.29
N TYR A 134 -16.90 -23.77 3.31
CA TYR A 134 -16.55 -24.75 2.28
C TYR A 134 -15.32 -24.33 1.46
N PHE A 135 -15.25 -23.08 1.03
CA PHE A 135 -14.16 -22.55 0.20
C PHE A 135 -12.88 -22.18 0.96
N LYS A 136 -12.78 -22.46 2.28
CA LYS A 136 -11.51 -22.34 3.00
C LYS A 136 -10.44 -23.30 2.48
N THR A 137 -10.87 -24.47 2.00
CA THR A 137 -9.98 -25.55 1.53
C THR A 137 -10.18 -25.88 0.06
N HIS A 138 -11.04 -25.13 -0.65
CA HIS A 138 -11.37 -25.37 -2.05
C HIS A 138 -11.08 -24.11 -2.87
N VAL A 139 -10.64 -24.29 -4.12
CA VAL A 139 -10.34 -23.17 -5.02
C VAL A 139 -11.64 -22.46 -5.41
N VAL A 140 -11.69 -21.15 -5.19
CA VAL A 140 -12.82 -20.31 -5.61
C VAL A 140 -12.68 -20.04 -7.10
N SER A 141 -13.72 -20.39 -7.86
CA SER A 141 -13.93 -19.95 -9.24
C SER A 141 -15.43 -19.66 -9.42
N PHE A 142 -15.78 -18.87 -10.43
CA PHE A 142 -17.19 -18.51 -10.66
C PHE A 142 -18.09 -19.75 -10.81
N SER A 143 -17.68 -20.72 -11.64
CA SER A 143 -18.42 -21.97 -11.85
C SER A 143 -18.49 -22.82 -10.58
N ALA A 144 -17.38 -22.97 -9.85
CA ALA A 144 -17.38 -23.76 -8.62
C ALA A 144 -18.32 -23.17 -7.55
N VAL A 145 -18.40 -21.84 -7.46
CA VAL A 145 -19.30 -21.16 -6.52
C VAL A 145 -20.76 -21.31 -6.95
N GLU A 146 -21.05 -21.18 -8.23
CA GLU A 146 -22.39 -21.41 -8.79
C GLU A 146 -22.87 -22.84 -8.53
N ASP A 147 -22.04 -23.84 -8.84
CA ASP A 147 -22.34 -25.26 -8.63
C ASP A 147 -22.60 -25.56 -7.15
N ALA A 148 -21.73 -25.08 -6.27
CA ALA A 148 -21.86 -25.29 -4.82
C ALA A 148 -23.11 -24.62 -4.25
N LEU A 149 -23.46 -23.42 -4.73
CA LEU A 149 -24.68 -22.71 -4.32
C LEU A 149 -25.94 -23.44 -4.79
N ASN A 150 -25.95 -23.92 -6.04
CA ASN A 150 -27.08 -24.68 -6.59
C ASN A 150 -27.29 -26.00 -5.85
N GLN A 151 -26.21 -26.72 -5.52
CA GLN A 151 -26.28 -27.92 -4.70
C GLN A 151 -26.88 -27.63 -3.32
N LEU A 152 -26.43 -26.55 -2.67
CA LEU A 152 -26.92 -26.16 -1.35
C LEU A 152 -28.43 -25.85 -1.36
N ARG A 153 -28.92 -25.20 -2.41
CA ARG A 153 -30.34 -24.86 -2.61
C ARG A 153 -31.21 -26.07 -2.97
N THR A 154 -30.64 -27.07 -3.63
CA THR A 154 -31.39 -28.28 -4.01
C THR A 154 -31.62 -29.22 -2.81
N ILE A 155 -30.79 -29.12 -1.78
CA ILE A 155 -30.83 -29.95 -0.56
C ILE A 155 -31.69 -29.30 0.55
N SER A 156 -32.05 -28.02 0.42
CA SER A 156 -32.88 -27.27 1.37
C SER A 156 -34.34 -27.25 0.95
#